data_AF-A0A2X3BGV7-F1
#
_entry.id   AF-A0A2X3BGV7-F1
#
_cell.length_a   1.000
_cell.length_b   1.000
_cell.length_c   1.000
_cell.angle_alpha   90.00
_cell.angle_beta   90.00
_cell.angle_gamma   90.00
#
_symmetry.space_group_name_H-M   'P 1'
#
loop_
_entity.id
_entity.type
_entity.pdbx_description
1 polymer ?
#
loop_
_entity_poly.entity_id
_entity_poly.type
_entity_poly.pdbx_seq_one_letter_code
_entity_poly.pdbx_strand_id
1 'polypeptide(L)'
;MLCVSPIRIAIANFKDLIMVAPSEIDSKITQIMESLSKDFGFSDYDTHVAKSGRFYMVEVNILIDKNCKISSVAEFDSVRDRIEKSLDIPSYKIWLSVSFTGNAKWL
;
A
#
# COMPACT_ATOMS: atom_id res chain seq x y z
N MET A 1 3.60 -42.77 -8.61
CA MET A 1 3.62 -41.50 -7.84
C MET A 1 3.86 -40.31 -8.79
N LEU A 2 2.88 -39.91 -9.61
CA LEU A 2 3.03 -38.76 -10.54
C LEU A 2 1.88 -37.73 -10.43
N CYS A 3 0.74 -38.08 -9.84
CA CYS A 3 -0.43 -37.19 -9.74
C CYS A 3 -0.46 -36.28 -8.51
N VAL A 4 0.52 -36.39 -7.59
CA VAL A 4 0.59 -35.53 -6.39
C VAL A 4 1.15 -34.14 -6.73
N SER A 5 1.94 -34.04 -7.81
CA SER A 5 2.60 -32.80 -8.23
C SER A 5 1.62 -31.74 -8.76
N PRO A 6 0.67 -32.05 -9.67
CA PRO A 6 -0.22 -31.03 -10.24
C PRO A 6 -1.20 -30.46 -9.21
N ILE A 7 -1.73 -31.29 -8.31
CA ILE A 7 -2.65 -30.87 -7.25
C ILE A 7 -1.92 -29.98 -6.24
N ARG A 8 -0.68 -30.33 -5.87
CA ARG A 8 0.14 -29.51 -4.97
C ARG A 8 0.49 -28.15 -5.58
N ILE A 9 0.77 -28.10 -6.88
CA ILE A 9 1.00 -26.86 -7.63
C ILE A 9 -0.29 -26.04 -7.70
N ALA A 10 -1.43 -26.67 -7.98
CA ALA A 10 -2.73 -25.98 -8.03
C ALA A 10 -3.09 -25.38 -6.67
N ILE A 11 -2.90 -26.11 -5.56
CA ILE A 11 -3.16 -25.62 -4.20
C ILE A 11 -2.20 -24.46 -3.84
N ALA A 12 -0.92 -24.54 -4.23
CA ALA A 12 0.03 -23.45 -4.02
C ALA A 12 -0.39 -22.18 -4.79
N ASN A 13 -0.76 -22.31 -6.06
CA ASN A 13 -1.25 -21.20 -6.88
C ASN A 13 -2.58 -20.62 -6.38
N PHE A 14 -3.48 -21.46 -5.85
CA PHE A 14 -4.72 -20.98 -5.23
C PHE A 14 -4.48 -20.23 -3.92
N LYS A 15 -3.46 -20.62 -3.14
CA LYS A 15 -3.06 -19.89 -1.93
C LYS A 15 -2.46 -18.53 -2.27
N ASP A 16 -1.79 -18.40 -3.41
CA ASP A 16 -1.31 -17.13 -3.95
C ASP A 16 -2.43 -16.22 -4.51
N LEU A 17 -3.62 -16.79 -4.71
CA LEU A 17 -4.88 -16.10 -5.06
C LEU A 17 -5.67 -15.64 -3.82
N ILE A 18 -5.27 -16.09 -2.62
CA ILE A 18 -5.87 -15.61 -1.38
C ILE A 18 -5.37 -14.18 -1.15
N MET A 19 -6.27 -13.23 -1.40
CA MET A 19 -6.13 -11.78 -1.22
C MET A 19 -6.07 -11.40 0.27
N VAL A 20 -5.27 -12.13 1.06
CA VAL A 20 -5.00 -11.79 2.45
C VAL A 20 -3.79 -10.87 2.47
N ALA A 21 -3.98 -9.67 3.01
CA ALA A 21 -2.91 -8.73 3.26
C ALA A 21 -1.78 -9.45 4.03
N PRO A 22 -0.54 -9.46 3.52
CA PRO A 22 0.59 -9.89 4.32
C PRO A 22 0.70 -8.92 5.50
N SER A 23 0.32 -9.38 6.70
CA SER A 23 0.25 -8.58 7.93
C SER A 23 1.49 -7.73 8.22
N GLU A 24 2.67 -8.16 7.77
CA GLU A 24 3.91 -7.41 7.88
C GLU A 24 3.91 -6.12 7.03
N ILE A 25 3.46 -6.19 5.77
CA ILE A 25 3.37 -5.02 4.88
C ILE A 25 2.28 -4.08 5.36
N ASP A 26 1.15 -4.64 5.80
CA ASP A 26 0.04 -3.90 6.38
C ASP A 26 0.49 -3.08 7.61
N SER A 27 1.13 -3.73 8.58
CA SER A 27 1.67 -3.04 9.76
C SER A 27 2.70 -1.97 9.40
N LYS A 28 3.55 -2.25 8.40
CA LYS A 28 4.57 -1.32 7.93
C LYS A 28 3.96 -0.09 7.27
N ILE A 29 2.94 -0.26 6.41
CA ILE A 29 2.27 0.87 5.76
C ILE A 29 1.53 1.72 6.80
N THR A 30 0.89 1.12 7.80
CA THR A 30 0.28 1.85 8.92
C THR A 30 1.30 2.74 9.63
N GLN A 31 2.47 2.19 10.00
CA GLN A 31 3.52 2.96 10.67
C GLN A 31 4.04 4.13 9.81
N ILE A 32 4.22 3.90 8.51
CA ILE A 32 4.64 4.93 7.56
C ILE A 32 3.58 6.05 7.51
N MET A 33 2.30 5.68 7.40
CA MET A 33 1.20 6.63 7.34
C MET A 33 1.02 7.40 8.63
N GLU A 34 1.17 6.78 9.80
CA GLU A 34 1.18 7.49 11.08
C GLU A 34 2.30 8.53 11.17
N SER A 35 3.51 8.20 10.68
CA SER A 35 4.63 9.14 10.64
C SER A 35 4.35 10.29 9.68
N LEU A 36 3.86 10.02 8.48
CA LEU A 36 3.57 11.04 7.48
C LEU A 36 2.42 11.95 7.90
N SER A 37 1.36 11.38 8.51
CA SER A 37 0.24 12.14 9.06
C SER A 37 0.70 13.13 10.13
N LYS A 38 1.66 12.75 10.99
CA LYS A 38 2.28 13.66 11.97
C LYS A 38 3.10 14.77 11.32
N ASP A 39 3.90 14.43 10.31
CA ASP A 39 4.77 15.38 9.62
C ASP A 39 3.96 16.44 8.85
N PHE A 40 3.01 15.97 8.03
CA PHE A 40 2.29 16.79 7.06
C PHE A 40 0.90 17.24 7.53
N GLY A 41 0.38 16.69 8.62
CA GLY A 41 -0.94 17.07 9.15
C GLY A 41 -2.11 16.50 8.33
N PHE A 42 -2.04 15.23 7.95
CA PHE A 42 -3.17 14.56 7.29
C PHE A 42 -4.32 14.36 8.27
N SER A 43 -5.55 14.53 7.78
CA SER A 43 -6.75 14.44 8.59
C SER A 43 -7.13 12.99 8.88
N ASP A 44 -7.00 12.14 7.85
CA ASP A 44 -7.28 10.70 7.91
C ASP A 44 -6.58 9.98 6.74
N TYR A 45 -6.54 8.65 6.78
CA TYR A 45 -6.08 7.83 5.66
C TYR A 45 -6.72 6.44 5.66
N ASP A 46 -6.82 5.84 4.47
CA ASP A 46 -7.15 4.43 4.29
C ASP A 46 -6.05 3.74 3.48
N THR A 47 -5.77 2.48 3.82
CA THR A 47 -4.76 1.68 3.12
C THR A 47 -5.30 0.31 2.79
N HIS A 48 -5.12 -0.11 1.54
CA HIS A 48 -5.43 -1.46 1.10
C HIS A 48 -4.19 -2.16 0.59
N VAL A 49 -3.89 -3.33 1.16
CA VAL A 49 -2.76 -4.16 0.74
C VAL A 49 -3.27 -5.52 0.29
N ALA A 50 -2.98 -5.85 -0.97
CA ALA A 50 -3.22 -7.17 -1.53
C ALA A 50 -1.92 -7.79 -2.05
N LYS A 51 -1.86 -9.11 -2.04
CA LYS A 51 -0.79 -9.87 -2.67
C LYS A 51 -1.36 -10.73 -3.79
N SER A 52 -0.73 -10.69 -4.95
CA SER A 52 -1.06 -11.53 -6.10
C SER A 52 0.23 -12.20 -6.59
N GLY A 53 0.38 -13.49 -6.25
CA GLY A 53 1.63 -14.22 -6.52
C GLY A 53 2.85 -13.57 -5.89
N ARG A 54 3.73 -13.00 -6.71
CA ARG A 54 4.98 -12.33 -6.28
C ARG A 54 4.88 -10.81 -6.20
N PHE A 55 3.71 -10.24 -6.53
CA PHE A 55 3.48 -8.81 -6.57
C PHE A 55 2.61 -8.37 -5.38
N TYR A 56 2.89 -7.17 -4.89
CA TYR A 56 2.08 -6.45 -3.92
C TYR A 56 1.32 -5.33 -4.61
N MET A 57 0.03 -5.23 -4.35
CA MET A 57 -0.78 -4.07 -4.70
C MET A 57 -1.03 -3.29 -3.43
N VAL A 58 -0.55 -2.05 -3.39
CA VAL A 58 -0.66 -1.16 -2.24
C VAL A 58 -1.40 0.09 -2.70
N GLU A 59 -2.55 0.33 -2.11
CA GLU A 59 -3.33 1.55 -2.33
C GLU A 59 -3.34 2.36 -1.04
N VAL A 60 -3.07 3.65 -1.17
CA VAL A 60 -3.05 4.60 -0.06
C VAL A 60 -3.93 5.78 -0.45
N ASN A 61 -5.01 6.01 0.31
CA ASN A 61 -5.92 7.13 0.11
C ASN A 61 -5.77 8.10 1.29
N ILE A 62 -5.36 9.33 1.02
CA ILE A 62 -5.01 10.31 2.05
C ILE A 62 -6.04 11.44 2.06
N LEU A 63 -6.69 11.66 3.21
CA LEU A 63 -7.57 12.80 3.43
C LEU A 63 -6.74 14.01 3.87
N ILE A 64 -6.79 15.06 3.06
CA ILE A 64 -6.16 16.35 3.36
C ILE A 64 -7.25 17.39 3.67
N ASP A 65 -6.97 18.25 4.65
CA ASP A 65 -7.80 19.40 4.97
C ASP A 65 -6.96 20.68 4.95
N LYS A 66 -7.53 21.78 5.46
CA LYS A 66 -6.86 23.09 5.55
C LYS A 66 -5.63 23.11 6.47
N ASN A 67 -5.42 22.09 7.31
CA ASN A 67 -4.29 21.98 8.22
C ASN A 67 -3.11 21.22 7.57
N CYS A 68 -3.34 20.60 6.41
CA CYS A 68 -2.28 19.93 5.65
C CYS A 68 -1.21 20.94 5.23
N LYS A 69 0.06 20.58 5.46
CA LYS A 69 1.22 21.45 5.19
C LYS A 69 1.73 21.35 3.74
N ILE A 70 1.08 20.54 2.90
CA ILE A 70 1.46 20.38 1.49
C ILE A 70 0.94 21.57 0.68
N SER A 71 1.84 22.23 -0.03
CA SER A 71 1.60 23.46 -0.79
C SER A 71 1.89 23.33 -2.29
N SER A 72 2.48 22.22 -2.72
CA SER A 72 2.90 22.00 -4.11
C SER A 72 2.78 20.55 -4.58
N VAL A 73 2.74 20.35 -5.90
CA VAL A 73 2.78 19.01 -6.52
C VAL A 73 4.06 18.26 -6.15
N ALA A 74 5.19 18.95 -6.09
CA ALA A 74 6.47 18.35 -5.70
C ALA A 74 6.44 17.78 -4.28
N GLU A 75 5.74 18.44 -3.35
CA GLU A 75 5.57 17.93 -1.99
C GLU A 75 4.64 16.70 -1.95
N PHE A 76 3.57 16.67 -2.76
CA PHE A 76 2.77 15.44 -2.93
C PHE A 76 3.63 14.28 -3.44
N ASP A 77 4.46 14.52 -4.44
CA ASP A 77 5.37 13.50 -4.96
C ASP A 77 6.41 13.09 -3.91
N SER A 78 6.90 14.01 -3.09
CA SER A 78 7.80 13.68 -1.98
C SER A 78 7.17 12.70 -0.96
N VAL A 79 5.86 12.79 -0.74
CA VAL A 79 5.13 11.84 0.11
C VAL A 79 5.09 10.47 -0.56
N ARG A 80 4.83 10.41 -1.87
CA ARG A 80 4.85 9.15 -2.64
C ARG A 80 6.22 8.49 -2.57
N ASP A 81 7.29 9.26 -2.80
CA ASP A 81 8.67 8.79 -2.70
C ASP A 81 9.01 8.28 -1.30
N ARG A 82 8.54 8.96 -0.25
CA ARG A 82 8.74 8.52 1.14
C ARG A 82 8.05 7.20 1.41
N ILE A 83 6.82 7.00 0.90
CA ILE A 83 6.09 5.74 1.05
C ILE A 83 6.83 4.62 0.31
N GLU A 84 7.17 4.84 -0.97
CA GLU A 84 7.89 3.86 -1.80
C GLU A 84 9.21 3.42 -1.15
N LYS A 85 10.05 4.39 -0.76
CA LYS A 85 11.36 4.11 -0.13
C LYS A 85 11.21 3.42 1.21
N SER A 86 10.23 3.82 2.02
CA SER A 86 10.03 3.24 3.34
C SER A 86 9.51 1.81 3.26
N LEU A 87 8.67 1.50 2.26
CA LEU A 87 8.20 0.13 2.01
C LEU A 87 9.35 -0.82 1.68
N ASP A 88 10.43 -0.33 1.06
CA ASP A 88 11.64 -1.11 0.73
C ASP A 88 11.32 -2.41 -0.05
N ILE A 89 10.33 -2.30 -0.94
CA ILE A 89 9.95 -3.39 -1.85
C ILE A 89 10.55 -3.06 -3.22
N PRO A 90 11.21 -4.02 -3.89
CA PRO A 90 11.72 -3.78 -5.23
C PRO A 90 10.61 -3.31 -6.17
N SER A 91 10.86 -2.27 -6.96
CA SER A 91 9.86 -1.64 -7.85
C SER A 91 9.15 -2.62 -8.77
N TYR A 92 9.85 -3.65 -9.24
CA TYR A 92 9.27 -4.72 -10.09
C TYR A 92 8.36 -5.70 -9.33
N LYS A 93 8.18 -5.56 -8.02
CA LYS A 93 7.30 -6.39 -7.17
C LYS A 93 6.16 -5.60 -6.52
N ILE A 94 6.08 -4.29 -6.75
CA ILE A 94 5.06 -3.45 -6.12
C ILE A 94 4.33 -2.62 -7.17
N TRP A 95 3.01 -2.60 -7.05
CA TRP A 95 2.14 -1.62 -7.65
C TRP A 95 1.65 -0.70 -6.53
N LEU A 96 2.17 0.53 -6.46
CA LEU A 96 1.82 1.52 -5.44
C LEU A 96 0.94 2.61 -6.07
N SER A 97 -0.25 2.81 -5.51
CA SER A 97 -1.14 3.92 -5.84
C SER A 97 -1.31 4.81 -4.61
N VAL A 98 -1.06 6.11 -4.76
CA VAL A 98 -1.23 7.09 -3.67
C VAL A 98 -2.10 8.24 -4.16
N SER A 99 -3.30 8.33 -3.57
CA SER A 99 -4.28 9.35 -3.85
C SER A 99 -4.36 10.37 -2.71
N PHE A 100 -4.69 11.61 -3.06
CA PHE A 100 -4.93 12.69 -2.11
C PHE A 100 -6.30 13.29 -2.41
N THR A 101 -7.13 13.42 -1.39
CA THR A 101 -8.50 13.92 -1.53
C THR A 101 -8.84 14.89 -0.40
N GLY A 102 -9.64 15.91 -0.71
CA GLY A 102 -10.26 16.77 0.30
C GLY A 102 -11.67 16.32 0.72
N ASN A 103 -12.14 15.17 0.22
CA ASN A 103 -13.48 14.67 0.45
C ASN A 103 -13.44 13.22 0.94
N ALA A 104 -13.97 12.99 2.14
CA ALA A 104 -13.97 11.71 2.84
C ALA A 104 -14.76 10.60 2.13
N LYS A 105 -15.61 10.91 1.14
CA LYS A 105 -16.30 9.87 0.34
C LYS A 105 -15.35 9.03 -0.54
N TRP A 106 -14.10 9.49 -0.68
CA TRP A 106 -13.05 8.84 -1.46
C TRP A 106 -11.97 8.20 -0.57
N LEU A 107 -12.17 8.18 0.76
CA LEU A 107 -11.56 7.18 1.62
C LEU A 107 -12.34 5.89 1.47
#